data_AF-A0A5B1CTL8-F1
#
_entry.id   AF-A0A5B1CTL8-F1
#
_cell.length_a   1.000
_cell.length_b   1.000
_cell.length_c   1.000
_cell.angle_alpha   90.00
_cell.angle_beta   90.00
_cell.angle_gamma   90.00
#
_symmetry.space_group_name_H-M   'P 1'
#
loop_
_entity.id
_entity.type
_entity.pdbx_description
1 polymer ?
#
loop_
_entity_poly.entity_id
_entity_poly.type
_entity_poly.pdbx_seq_one_letter_code
_entity_poly.pdbx_strand_id
1 'polypeptide(L)' 'MSTQLSNDNRKQPPSIYTVMLLLSMLFMLIAVIAMWIELSRWSPEYHRTNSATPQAMVMPVSKTVLV' A
#
# COMPACT_ATOMS: atom_id res chain seq x y z
N MET A 1 34.82 -5.01 47.56
CA MET A 1 34.14 -4.83 46.27
C MET A 1 32.65 -4.75 46.55
N SER A 2 32.01 -3.59 46.34
CA SER A 2 30.56 -3.46 46.49
C SER A 2 29.90 -3.86 45.17
N THR A 3 28.94 -4.77 45.24
CA THR A 3 28.07 -5.17 44.12
C THR A 3 26.78 -4.37 44.18
N GLN A 4 26.90 -3.05 44.34
CA GLN A 4 25.73 -2.21 44.51
C GLN A 4 24.96 -2.21 43.18
N LEU A 5 23.78 -2.83 43.18
CA LEU A 5 22.88 -2.85 42.04
C LEU A 5 22.50 -1.40 41.74
N SER A 6 23.05 -0.82 40.67
CA SER A 6 22.70 0.51 40.20
C SER A 6 21.22 0.53 39.84
N ASN A 7 20.37 0.86 40.81
CA ASN A 7 18.96 1.19 40.58
C ASN A 7 18.86 2.65 40.11
N ASP A 8 19.63 2.98 39.09
CA ASP A 8 19.59 4.27 38.43
C ASP A 8 18.35 4.29 37.53
N ASN A 9 17.21 4.74 38.08
CA ASN A 9 16.00 5.10 37.33
C ASN A 9 16.25 6.36 36.49
N ARG A 10 17.29 6.33 35.66
CA ARG A 10 17.64 7.37 34.72
C ARG A 10 16.79 7.10 33.48
N LYS A 11 15.94 8.07 33.11
CA LYS A 11 15.25 8.08 31.83
C LYS A 11 16.32 7.95 30.74
N GLN A 12 16.52 6.74 30.22
CA GLN A 12 17.45 6.55 29.11
C GLN A 12 16.96 7.43 27.96
N PRO A 13 17.85 8.24 27.36
CA PRO A 13 17.46 9.02 26.20
C PRO A 13 16.92 8.04 25.15
N PRO A 14 15.84 8.40 24.43
CA PRO A 14 15.30 7.56 23.38
C PRO A 14 16.42 7.13 22.45
N SER A 15 16.52 5.82 22.18
CA SER A 15 17.56 5.34 21.29
C SER A 15 17.39 6.02 19.92
N ILE A 16 18.48 6.56 19.39
CA ILE A 16 18.48 7.29 18.11
C ILE A 16 17.90 6.39 17.00
N TYR A 17 18.17 5.08 17.08
CA TYR A 17 17.61 4.07 16.18
C TYR A 17 16.08 4.00 16.25
N THR A 18 15.47 4.07 17.44
CA THR A 18 14.01 4.08 17.55
C THR A 18 13.40 5.34 16.95
N VAL A 19 14.05 6.50 17.12
CA VAL A 19 13.58 7.76 16.53
C VAL A 19 13.65 7.71 15.01
N MET A 20 14.79 7.24 14.45
CA MET A 20 14.96 7.08 13.01
C MET A 20 13.95 6.08 12.43
N LEU A 21 13.73 4.96 13.12
CA LEU A 21 12.76 3.94 12.70
C LEU A 21 11.35 4.53 12.66
N LEU A 22 10.91 5.24 13.70
CA LEU A 22 9.59 5.86 13.74
C LEU A 22 9.41 6.92 12.65
N LEU A 23 10.42 7.76 12.40
CA LEU A 23 10.37 8.74 11.31
C LEU A 23 10.28 8.05 9.94
N SER A 24 11.02 6.97 9.73
CA SER A 24 10.97 6.21 8.48
C SER A 24 9.61 5.53 8.25
N MET A 25 9.02 4.95 9.31
CA MET A 25 7.69 4.35 9.25
C MET A 25 6.61 5.39 8.97
N LEU A 26 6.68 6.55 9.62
CA LEU A 26 5.74 7.65 9.40
C LEU A 26 5.83 8.18 7.96
N PHE A 27 7.04 8.40 7.47
CA PHE A 27 7.26 8.85 6.10
C PHE A 27 6.73 7.84 5.07
N MET A 28 7.03 6.56 5.27
CA MET A 28 6.50 5.49 4.43
C MET A 28 4.97 5.49 4.41
N LEU A 29 4.32 5.64 5.56
CA LEU A 29 2.86 5.63 5.67
C LEU A 29 2.22 6.81 4.93
N ILE A 30 2.79 8.01 5.06
CA ILE A 30 2.33 9.20 4.32
C ILE A 30 2.50 8.98 2.81
N ALA A 31 3.63 8.43 2.37
CA ALA A 31 3.89 8.17 0.96
C ALA A 31 2.87 7.19 0.35
N VAL A 32 2.51 6.12 1.07
CA VAL A 32 1.50 5.16 0.61
C VAL A 32 0.12 5.80 0.49
N ILE A 33 -0.27 6.62 1.46
CA ILE A 33 -1.56 7.34 1.40
C ILE A 33 -1.59 8.30 0.21
N ALA A 34 -0.53 9.07 0.01
CA ALA A 34 -0.43 9.99 -1.12
C ALA A 34 -0.51 9.23 -2.46
N MET A 35 0.22 8.12 -2.60
CA MET A 35 0.16 7.26 -3.78
C MET A 35 -1.24 6.71 -4.02
N TRP A 36 -1.96 6.30 -2.96
CA TRP A 36 -3.32 5.78 -3.09
C TRP A 36 -4.32 6.83 -3.60
N ILE A 37 -4.21 8.06 -3.08
CA ILE A 37 -5.02 9.19 -3.54
C ILE A 37 -4.71 9.50 -5.00
N GLU A 38 -3.42 9.50 -5.36
CA GLU A 38 -2.99 9.77 -6.72
C GLU A 38 -3.46 8.69 -7.71
N LEU A 39 -3.36 7.42 -7.35
CA LEU A 39 -3.89 6.30 -8.16
C LEU A 39 -5.39 6.45 -8.40
N SER A 40 -6.14 6.79 -7.35
CA SER A 40 -7.59 7.01 -7.44
C SER A 40 -7.94 8.22 -8.33
N ARG A 41 -7.08 9.24 -8.38
CA ARG A 41 -7.27 10.43 -9.22
C ARG A 41 -7.07 10.12 -10.71
N TRP A 42 -6.02 9.37 -11.06
CA TRP A 42 -5.64 9.17 -12.46
C TRP A 42 -6.34 7.99 -13.14
N SER A 43 -6.77 6.99 -12.39
CA SER A 43 -7.43 5.81 -12.97
C SER A 43 -8.42 5.18 -12.00
N PRO A 44 -9.60 5.80 -11.84
CA PRO A 44 -10.68 5.23 -11.02
C PRO A 44 -11.29 3.96 -11.65
N GLU A 45 -11.02 3.71 -12.93
CA GLU A 45 -11.67 2.68 -13.75
C GLU A 45 -11.05 1.28 -13.59
N TYR A 46 -9.93 1.12 -12.87
CA TYR A 46 -9.27 -0.21 -12.73
C TYR A 46 -10.18 -1.29 -12.12
N HIS A 47 -11.15 -0.89 -11.30
CA HIS A 47 -12.09 -1.78 -10.63
C HIS A 47 -13.54 -1.57 -11.09
N ARG A 48 -13.79 -0.65 -12.04
CA ARG A 48 -15.12 -0.33 -12.56
C ARG A 48 -15.11 -0.49 -14.08
N THR A 49 -15.75 -1.53 -14.59
CA THR A 49 -15.81 -1.83 -16.02
C THR A 49 -16.98 -1.14 -16.74
N ASN A 50 -17.62 -0.13 -16.12
CA ASN A 50 -18.81 0.51 -16.67
C ASN A 50 -18.52 1.31 -17.94
N SER A 51 -17.30 1.87 -18.06
CA SER A 51 -16.81 2.60 -19.24
C SER A 51 -16.02 1.70 -20.19
N ALA A 52 -15.81 0.42 -19.84
CA ALA A 52 -15.01 -0.49 -20.64
C ALA A 52 -15.76 -0.82 -21.94
N THR A 53 -15.12 -0.54 -23.08
CA THR A 53 -15.58 -0.98 -24.39
C THR A 53 -14.82 -2.26 -24.77
N PRO A 54 -15.35 -3.46 -24.48
CA PRO A 54 -14.66 -4.70 -24.81
C PRO A 54 -14.50 -4.80 -26.34
N GLN A 55 -13.25 -4.68 -26.81
CA GLN A 55 -12.88 -4.84 -28.23
C GLN A 55 -12.89 -6.32 -28.68
N ALA A 56 -13.16 -7.25 -27.76
CA ALA A 56 -13.33 -8.67 -28.08
C ALA A 56 -14.70 -8.87 -28.73
N MET A 57 -14.73 -8.83 -30.06
CA MET A 57 -15.89 -9.15 -30.87
C MET A 57 -16.28 -10.62 -30.63
N VAL A 58 -17.36 -10.87 -29.87
CA VAL A 58 -17.93 -12.21 -29.75
C VAL A 58 -18.49 -12.59 -31.11
N MET A 59 -17.76 -13.40 -31.88
CA MET A 59 -18.24 -13.92 -33.16
C MET A 59 -19.37 -14.92 -32.89
N PRO A 60 -20.59 -14.69 -33.39
CA PRO A 60 -21.63 -15.71 -33.31
C PRO A 60 -21.24 -16.91 -34.17
N VAL A 61 -21.18 -18.10 -33.57
CA VAL A 61 -21.07 -19.36 -34.32
C VAL A 61 -22.33 -19.51 -35.17
N SER A 62 -22.18 -19.34 -36.48
CA SER A 62 -23.25 -19.62 -37.44
C SER A 62 -23.38 -21.13 -37.58
N LYS A 63 -24.47 -21.70 -37.07
CA LYS A 63 -24.83 -23.10 -37.34
C LYS A 63 -25.30 -23.19 -38.80
N THR A 64 -24.39 -23.54 -39.71
CA THR A 64 -24.75 -23.93 -41.07
C THR A 64 -25.55 -25.24 -41.00
N VAL A 65 -26.87 -25.14 -41.08
CA VAL A 65 -27.75 -26.29 -41.30
C VAL A 65 -27.65 -26.64 -42.78
N LEU A 66 -27.03 -27.77 -43.08
CA LEU A 66 -27.03 -28.38 -44.41
C LEU A 66 -28.32 -29.22 -44.54
N VAL A 67 -29.24 -28.75 -45.38
CA VAL A 67 -30.31 -29.56 -46.01
C VAL A 67 -30.40 -29.17 -47.47
#